data_AF-A0A2T9Y215-F1
#
_entry.id   AF-A0A2T9Y215-F1
#
_cell.length_a   1.000
_cell.length_b   1.000
_cell.length_c   1.000
_cell.angle_alpha   90.00
_cell.angle_beta   90.00
_cell.angle_gamma   90.00
#
_symmetry.space_group_name_H-M   'P 1'
#
loop_
_entity.id
_entity.type
_entity.pdbx_description
1 polymer ?
#
loop_
_entity_poly.entity_id
_entity_poly.type
_entity_poly.pdbx_seq_one_letter_code
_entity_poly.pdbx_strand_id
1 'polypeptide(L)'
;MYASYKLLKNTSIATNIRLMVLKSVLIPIGTYGGKLFGMSEQRCKPIQRVADNALRIIANVGKSAPMHRIRQEMGVKSINTRASDLRERAYFKYPTLRTWISDLVKQPIRSQTSTWVTGTARWMKRYCQTVGRGNTVKALQHRYTVNDKSKISAWIKVHNMRNTGSWMDLQMRHPDIKLGLQDIGKIRMGCYWTAQRLAKAGLIPKMYIERCPFCNKNTPETIEHMLIECFRWNSIRHETTVFNIPRLYRTVTIDQSTNNQALNQESVKLEDVVEATKEFFVTTKSSLHQNEGSLNIKKAKRVLSVHAPIRLSIRKT
;
A
#
# COMPACT_ATOMS: atom_id res chain seq x y z
N MET A 1 15.83 -15.67 8.43
CA MET A 1 15.32 -14.39 7.89
C MET A 1 16.39 -13.49 7.27
N TYR A 2 17.64 -13.55 7.73
CA TYR A 2 18.74 -12.71 7.18
C TYR A 2 19.04 -12.95 5.69
N ALA A 3 18.94 -14.20 5.21
CA ALA A 3 19.18 -14.51 3.79
C ALA A 3 18.19 -13.80 2.84
N SER A 4 16.90 -13.80 3.18
CA SER A 4 15.87 -13.16 2.35
C SER A 4 15.89 -11.63 2.41
N TYR A 5 16.52 -11.04 3.43
CA TYR A 5 16.56 -9.58 3.59
C TYR A 5 17.24 -8.88 2.41
N LYS A 6 18.37 -9.42 1.94
CA LYS A 6 19.09 -8.87 0.77
C LYS A 6 18.18 -8.85 -0.48
N LEU A 7 17.45 -9.93 -0.71
CA LEU A 7 16.51 -10.03 -1.82
C LEU A 7 15.36 -9.03 -1.71
N LEU A 8 14.72 -8.94 -0.54
CA LEU A 8 13.58 -8.05 -0.32
C LEU A 8 13.95 -6.57 -0.40
N LYS A 9 15.17 -6.22 0.04
CA LYS A 9 15.67 -4.84 -0.01
C LYS A 9 16.10 -4.42 -1.41
N ASN A 10 16.45 -5.37 -2.29
CA ASN A 10 16.99 -5.04 -3.60
C ASN A 10 15.95 -4.35 -4.49
N THR A 11 16.15 -3.06 -4.74
CA THR A 11 15.26 -2.24 -5.58
C THR A 11 15.45 -2.49 -7.07
N SER A 12 16.45 -3.26 -7.52
CA SER A 12 16.55 -3.67 -8.93
C SER A 12 15.48 -4.70 -9.29
N ILE A 13 15.05 -5.52 -8.32
CA ILE A 13 14.02 -6.54 -8.51
C ILE A 13 12.63 -5.89 -8.47
N ALA A 14 11.73 -6.30 -9.36
CA ALA A 14 10.35 -5.79 -9.37
C ALA A 14 9.64 -6.07 -8.04
N THR A 15 8.75 -5.16 -7.63
CA THR A 15 8.04 -5.26 -6.35
C THR A 15 7.19 -6.54 -6.27
N ASN A 16 6.56 -6.95 -7.39
CA ASN A 16 5.74 -8.15 -7.44
C ASN A 16 6.54 -9.43 -7.12
N ILE A 17 7.74 -9.57 -7.68
CA ILE A 17 8.61 -10.74 -7.43
C ILE A 17 8.99 -10.83 -5.94
N ARG A 18 9.38 -9.70 -5.34
CA ARG A 18 9.72 -9.64 -3.91
C ARG A 18 8.51 -9.98 -3.03
N LEU A 19 7.32 -9.52 -3.43
CA LEU A 19 6.06 -9.83 -2.79
C LEU A 19 5.67 -11.31 -2.92
N MET A 20 5.93 -11.94 -4.07
CA MET A 20 5.70 -13.37 -4.27
C MET A 20 6.53 -14.20 -3.28
N VAL A 21 7.80 -13.86 -3.07
CA VAL A 21 8.65 -14.54 -2.08
C VAL A 21 8.10 -14.39 -0.66
N LEU A 22 7.63 -13.20 -0.29
CA LEU A 22 6.96 -13.00 1.00
C LEU A 22 5.72 -13.90 1.14
N LYS A 23 4.85 -13.93 0.12
CA LYS A 23 3.58 -14.67 0.15
C LYS A 23 3.77 -16.19 0.12
N SER A 24 4.75 -16.69 -0.62
CA SER A 24 4.97 -18.13 -0.85
C SER A 24 5.91 -18.77 0.17
N VAL A 25 6.86 -18.02 0.73
CA VAL A 25 7.89 -18.57 1.64
C VAL A 25 7.67 -18.08 3.07
N LEU A 26 7.73 -16.77 3.29
CA LEU A 26 7.77 -16.22 4.65
C LEU A 26 6.43 -16.35 5.39
N ILE A 27 5.30 -16.06 4.72
CA ILE A 27 3.98 -16.19 5.34
C ILE A 27 3.68 -17.65 5.70
N PRO A 28 3.90 -18.65 4.83
CA PRO A 28 3.71 -20.06 5.19
C PRO A 28 4.60 -20.52 6.35
N ILE A 29 5.88 -20.14 6.36
CA ILE A 29 6.79 -20.46 7.48
C ILE A 29 6.26 -19.84 8.79
N GLY A 30 5.88 -18.56 8.77
CA GLY A 30 5.38 -17.87 9.95
C GLY A 30 3.99 -18.34 10.41
N THR A 31 3.19 -18.91 9.50
CA THR A 31 1.85 -19.43 9.80
C THR A 31 1.81 -20.94 9.97
N TYR A 32 2.97 -21.60 9.98
CA TYR A 32 3.09 -22.99 10.35
C TYR A 32 2.53 -23.20 11.76
N GLY A 33 1.65 -24.19 11.95
CA GLY A 33 0.92 -24.37 13.20
C GLY A 33 -0.20 -23.34 13.46
N GLY A 34 -0.55 -22.48 12.49
CA GLY A 34 -1.61 -21.46 12.62
C GLY A 34 -2.98 -22.01 13.03
N LYS A 35 -3.23 -23.29 12.78
CA LYS A 35 -4.42 -24.02 13.26
C LYS A 35 -4.53 -24.00 14.79
N LEU A 36 -3.41 -24.01 15.51
CA LEU A 36 -3.37 -24.04 16.98
C LEU A 36 -3.51 -22.64 17.59
N PHE A 37 -2.73 -21.68 17.08
CA PHE A 37 -2.65 -20.34 17.66
C PHE A 37 -3.60 -19.30 17.04
N GLY A 38 -4.28 -19.62 15.93
CA GLY A 38 -5.24 -18.74 15.28
C GLY A 38 -6.37 -18.27 16.20
N MET A 39 -7.13 -17.25 15.76
CA MET A 39 -8.19 -16.56 16.52
C MET A 39 -7.70 -15.80 17.77
N SER A 40 -6.39 -15.55 17.88
CA SER A 40 -5.80 -14.69 18.90
C SER A 40 -4.78 -13.77 18.25
N GLU A 41 -5.08 -12.47 18.28
CA GLU A 41 -4.19 -11.46 17.72
C GLU A 41 -2.90 -11.36 18.54
N GLN A 42 -2.96 -11.46 19.87
CA GLN A 42 -1.79 -11.39 20.75
C GLN A 42 -0.73 -12.43 20.37
N ARG A 43 -1.15 -13.69 20.13
CA ARG A 43 -0.23 -14.76 19.72
C ARG A 43 0.38 -14.52 18.33
N CYS A 44 -0.38 -13.89 17.44
CA CYS A 44 0.08 -13.58 16.08
C CYS A 44 0.97 -12.33 16.00
N LYS A 45 1.02 -11.48 17.04
CA LYS A 45 1.74 -10.18 17.02
C LYS A 45 3.21 -10.29 16.60
N PRO A 46 4.04 -11.20 17.15
CA PRO A 46 5.45 -11.28 16.78
C PRO A 46 5.66 -11.60 15.30
N ILE A 47 4.89 -12.55 14.78
CA ILE A 47 4.93 -12.96 13.36
C ILE A 47 4.39 -11.83 12.46
N GLN A 48 3.34 -11.14 12.90
CA GLN A 48 2.80 -9.99 12.19
C GLN A 48 3.84 -8.87 12.05
N ARG A 49 4.59 -8.55 13.10
CA ARG A 49 5.65 -7.52 13.05
C ARG A 49 6.71 -7.85 12.00
N VAL A 50 7.10 -9.12 11.93
CA VAL A 50 8.06 -9.62 10.92
C VAL A 50 7.51 -9.42 9.51
N ALA A 51 6.28 -9.87 9.26
CA ALA A 51 5.64 -9.74 7.95
C ALA A 51 5.45 -8.26 7.55
N ASP A 52 5.05 -7.43 8.50
CA ASP A 52 4.88 -5.99 8.32
C ASP A 52 6.20 -5.28 7.99
N ASN A 53 7.28 -5.63 8.68
CA ASN A 53 8.60 -5.08 8.39
C ASN A 53 9.06 -5.49 6.98
N ALA A 54 8.84 -6.75 6.59
CA ALA A 54 9.13 -7.20 5.23
C ALA A 54 8.31 -6.43 4.18
N LEU A 55 7.01 -6.21 4.42
CA LEU A 55 6.16 -5.41 3.54
C LEU A 55 6.65 -3.96 3.40
N ARG A 56 7.10 -3.33 4.50
CA ARG A 56 7.66 -1.96 4.43
C ARG A 56 8.92 -1.90 3.57
N ILE A 57 9.79 -2.90 3.68
CA ILE A 57 11.02 -3.01 2.87
C ILE A 57 10.66 -3.17 1.38
N ILE A 58 9.71 -4.06 1.07
CA ILE A 58 9.25 -4.30 -0.31
C ILE A 58 8.63 -3.02 -0.91
N ALA A 59 7.75 -2.36 -0.15
CA ALA A 59 7.09 -1.12 -0.54
C ALA A 59 8.03 0.09 -0.61
N ASN A 60 9.25 -0.01 -0.05
CA ASN A 60 10.18 1.10 0.13
C ASN A 60 9.52 2.31 0.83
N VAL A 61 8.88 2.04 1.98
CA VAL A 61 8.17 3.05 2.78
C VAL A 61 8.68 3.08 4.23
N GLY A 62 8.58 4.26 4.85
CA GLY A 62 8.98 4.48 6.23
C GLY A 62 8.07 3.81 7.28
N LYS A 63 8.45 3.93 8.55
CA LYS A 63 7.71 3.39 9.71
C LYS A 63 6.36 4.09 9.94
N SER A 64 6.23 5.35 9.55
CA SER A 64 5.01 6.15 9.67
C SER A 64 3.88 5.72 8.72
N ALA A 65 4.18 4.88 7.74
CA ALA A 65 3.20 4.46 6.76
C ALA A 65 2.09 3.57 7.38
N PRO A 66 0.82 3.79 7.02
CA PRO A 66 -0.32 3.04 7.54
C PRO A 66 -0.28 1.59 7.05
N MET A 67 -0.02 0.66 7.97
CA MET A 67 0.22 -0.74 7.63
C MET A 67 -1.02 -1.43 7.04
N HIS A 68 -2.22 -1.08 7.52
CA HIS A 68 -3.46 -1.62 6.96
C HIS A 68 -3.54 -1.35 5.45
N ARG A 69 -3.18 -0.14 5.03
CA ARG A 69 -3.21 0.24 3.62
C ARG A 69 -2.15 -0.49 2.79
N ILE A 70 -0.92 -0.59 3.30
CA ILE A 70 0.17 -1.34 2.62
C ILE A 70 -0.28 -2.79 2.38
N ARG A 71 -0.88 -3.43 3.39
CA ARG A 71 -1.38 -4.80 3.28
C ARG A 71 -2.48 -4.94 2.23
N GLN A 72 -3.41 -3.99 2.14
CA GLN A 72 -4.45 -3.98 1.11
C GLN A 72 -3.87 -3.85 -0.30
N GLU A 73 -3.01 -2.85 -0.54
CA GLU A 73 -2.38 -2.61 -1.85
C GLU A 73 -1.51 -3.78 -2.30
N MET A 74 -0.79 -4.41 -1.36
CA MET A 74 0.03 -5.59 -1.63
C MET A 74 -0.79 -6.90 -1.68
N GLY A 75 -2.10 -6.86 -1.42
CA GLY A 75 -2.95 -8.05 -1.38
C GLY A 75 -2.48 -9.10 -0.37
N VAL A 76 -2.03 -8.67 0.82
CA VAL A 76 -1.57 -9.53 1.92
C VAL A 76 -2.54 -9.41 3.09
N LYS A 77 -3.20 -10.52 3.43
CA LYS A 77 -4.04 -10.60 4.63
C LYS A 77 -3.17 -10.56 5.88
N SER A 78 -3.73 -10.07 7.00
CA SER A 78 -3.03 -10.16 8.28
C SER A 78 -2.71 -11.62 8.64
N ILE A 79 -1.63 -11.84 9.37
CA ILE A 79 -1.23 -13.15 9.90
C ILE A 79 -2.33 -13.70 10.80
N ASN A 80 -2.97 -12.85 11.61
CA ASN A 80 -4.10 -13.25 12.44
C ASN A 80 -5.27 -13.77 11.58
N THR A 81 -5.62 -13.07 10.50
CA THR A 81 -6.65 -13.53 9.54
C THR A 81 -6.27 -14.86 8.92
N ARG A 82 -5.02 -15.03 8.49
CA ARG A 82 -4.55 -16.28 7.88
C ARG A 82 -4.55 -17.45 8.86
N ALA A 83 -4.04 -17.26 10.07
CA ALA A 83 -4.03 -18.28 11.11
C ALA A 83 -5.46 -18.65 11.56
N SER A 84 -6.35 -17.66 11.65
CA SER A 84 -7.77 -17.90 12.00
C SER A 84 -8.51 -18.67 10.92
N ASP A 85 -8.26 -18.39 9.63
CA ASP A 85 -8.74 -19.18 8.48
C ASP A 85 -8.26 -20.64 8.55
N LEU A 86 -6.97 -20.87 8.86
CA LEU A 86 -6.43 -22.21 9.06
C LEU A 86 -7.12 -22.94 10.22
N ARG A 87 -7.40 -22.24 11.31
CA ARG A 87 -8.10 -22.79 12.49
C ARG A 87 -9.57 -23.10 12.19
N GLU A 88 -10.28 -22.23 11.49
CA GLU A 88 -11.64 -22.49 11.00
C GLU A 88 -11.68 -23.72 10.11
N ARG A 89 -10.76 -23.82 9.15
CA ARG A 89 -10.64 -24.99 8.28
C ARG A 89 -10.37 -26.27 9.06
N ALA A 90 -9.49 -26.21 10.06
CA ALA A 90 -9.19 -27.35 10.92
C ALA A 90 -10.43 -27.81 11.70
N TYR A 91 -11.19 -26.87 12.27
CA TYR A 91 -12.43 -27.15 13.00
C TYR A 91 -13.45 -27.92 12.15
N PHE A 92 -13.63 -27.53 10.88
CA PHE A 92 -14.56 -28.24 9.97
C PHE A 92 -14.00 -29.51 9.35
N LYS A 93 -12.67 -29.64 9.21
CA LYS A 93 -12.03 -30.81 8.58
C LYS A 93 -11.82 -31.95 9.57
N TYR A 94 -11.39 -31.64 10.79
CA TYR A 94 -10.98 -32.68 11.74
C TYR A 94 -12.08 -33.69 12.11
N PRO A 95 -13.36 -33.31 12.27
CA PRO A 95 -14.44 -34.27 12.52
C PRO A 95 -14.67 -35.29 11.39
N THR A 96 -14.22 -34.99 10.16
CA THR A 96 -14.44 -35.84 8.99
C THR A 96 -13.28 -36.83 8.75
N LEU A 97 -12.21 -36.78 9.54
CA LEU A 97 -11.05 -37.65 9.39
C LEU A 97 -11.21 -38.92 10.23
N ARG A 98 -10.77 -40.08 9.72
CA ARG A 98 -10.62 -41.32 10.51
C ARG A 98 -9.31 -41.30 11.30
N THR A 99 -9.20 -40.39 12.27
CA THR A 99 -8.02 -40.24 13.12
C THR A 99 -8.46 -39.94 14.55
N TRP A 100 -7.61 -40.20 15.55
CA TRP A 100 -7.86 -39.86 16.96
C TRP A 100 -8.22 -38.37 17.17
N ILE A 101 -7.77 -37.48 16.29
CA ILE A 101 -8.13 -36.06 16.32
C ILE A 101 -9.63 -35.85 16.08
N SER A 102 -10.28 -36.65 15.23
CA SER A 102 -11.73 -36.59 15.04
C SER A 102 -12.45 -36.87 16.36
N ASP A 103 -12.02 -37.89 17.08
CA ASP A 103 -12.66 -38.33 18.31
C ASP A 103 -12.54 -37.26 19.38
N LEU A 104 -11.35 -36.64 19.50
CA LEU A 104 -11.14 -35.48 20.39
C LEU A 104 -11.98 -34.25 20.04
N VAL A 105 -12.30 -34.03 18.76
CA VAL A 105 -13.15 -32.90 18.35
C VAL A 105 -14.63 -33.20 18.58
N LYS A 106 -15.07 -34.43 18.34
CA LYS A 106 -16.44 -34.89 18.59
C LYS A 106 -16.74 -34.99 20.08
N GLN A 107 -15.76 -35.38 20.88
CA GLN A 107 -15.85 -35.52 22.33
C GLN A 107 -14.85 -34.56 23.01
N PRO A 108 -15.14 -33.25 23.03
CA PRO A 108 -14.24 -32.29 23.66
C PRO A 108 -14.18 -32.53 25.17
N ILE A 109 -12.96 -32.51 25.72
CA ILE A 109 -12.71 -32.63 27.16
C ILE A 109 -13.46 -31.52 27.91
N ARG A 110 -14.13 -31.88 29.02
CA ARG A 110 -14.73 -30.92 29.94
C ARG A 110 -13.63 -30.33 30.83
N SER A 111 -13.35 -29.06 30.65
CA SER A 111 -12.40 -28.30 31.48
C SER A 111 -13.01 -26.96 31.89
N GLN A 112 -12.59 -26.42 33.02
CA GLN A 112 -12.99 -25.07 33.44
C GLN A 112 -12.46 -23.99 32.48
N THR A 113 -11.34 -24.25 31.82
CA THR A 113 -10.74 -23.38 30.80
C THR A 113 -11.23 -23.71 29.39
N SER A 114 -11.09 -22.77 28.45
CA SER A 114 -11.44 -23.01 27.05
C SER A 114 -10.48 -23.99 26.38
N THR A 115 -11.00 -25.14 25.92
CA THR A 115 -10.26 -26.03 25.03
C THR A 115 -10.12 -25.44 23.63
N TRP A 116 -9.21 -26.00 22.83
CA TRP A 116 -9.02 -25.56 21.44
C TRP A 116 -10.33 -25.60 20.62
N VAL A 117 -11.13 -26.66 20.77
CA VAL A 117 -12.41 -26.86 20.06
C VAL A 117 -13.48 -25.90 20.59
N THR A 118 -13.72 -25.90 21.90
CA THR A 118 -14.77 -25.07 22.52
C THR A 118 -14.48 -23.57 22.41
N GLY A 119 -13.20 -23.19 22.44
CA GLY A 119 -12.76 -21.82 22.19
C GLY A 119 -13.02 -21.38 20.75
N THR A 120 -12.81 -22.26 19.76
CA THR A 120 -13.12 -21.97 18.35
C THR A 120 -14.62 -21.79 18.13
N ALA A 121 -15.44 -22.70 18.64
CA ALA A 121 -16.90 -22.61 18.52
C ALA A 121 -17.44 -21.31 19.17
N ARG A 122 -16.96 -20.98 20.37
CA ARG A 122 -17.33 -19.72 21.05
C ARG A 122 -16.90 -18.48 20.28
N TRP A 123 -15.68 -18.49 19.75
CA TRP A 123 -15.17 -17.37 18.96
C TRP A 123 -16.02 -17.16 17.70
N MET A 124 -16.33 -18.24 16.97
CA MET A 124 -17.20 -18.18 15.80
C MET A 124 -18.59 -17.68 16.16
N LYS A 125 -19.23 -18.21 17.21
CA LYS A 125 -20.56 -17.72 17.64
C LYS A 125 -20.56 -16.24 18.02
N ARG A 126 -19.46 -15.75 18.62
CA ARG A 126 -19.33 -14.36 19.05
C ARG A 126 -19.09 -13.39 17.90
N TYR A 127 -18.29 -13.77 16.91
CA TYR A 127 -17.78 -12.84 15.89
C TYR A 127 -18.26 -13.12 14.47
N CYS A 128 -18.74 -14.33 14.18
CA CYS A 128 -19.35 -14.70 12.92
C CYS A 128 -20.88 -14.69 13.08
N GLN A 129 -21.59 -14.05 12.15
CA GLN A 129 -23.07 -14.03 12.14
C GLN A 129 -23.65 -15.44 11.99
N THR A 130 -22.98 -16.31 11.24
CA THR A 130 -23.33 -17.73 11.09
C THR A 130 -22.08 -18.61 11.25
N VAL A 131 -22.26 -19.83 11.77
CA VAL A 131 -21.19 -20.83 11.86
C VAL A 131 -21.08 -21.51 10.50
N GLY A 132 -20.29 -20.91 9.60
CA GLY A 132 -20.09 -21.37 8.23
C GLY A 132 -18.65 -21.18 7.79
N ARG A 133 -18.23 -21.98 6.80
CA ARG A 133 -16.87 -21.89 6.24
C ARG A 133 -16.64 -20.52 5.61
N GLY A 134 -15.47 -19.91 5.86
CA GLY A 134 -15.07 -18.62 5.30
C GLY A 134 -15.61 -17.39 6.03
N ASN A 135 -16.44 -17.57 7.07
CA ASN A 135 -17.00 -16.46 7.82
C ASN A 135 -15.97 -15.80 8.75
N THR A 136 -14.97 -16.55 9.21
CA THR A 136 -13.88 -16.02 10.05
C THR A 136 -13.09 -14.91 9.33
N VAL A 137 -12.77 -15.11 8.05
CA VAL A 137 -12.04 -14.11 7.26
C VAL A 137 -12.88 -12.86 7.06
N LYS A 138 -14.17 -13.00 6.75
CA LYS A 138 -15.11 -11.88 6.57
C LYS A 138 -15.25 -11.07 7.86
N ALA A 139 -15.45 -11.73 8.99
CA ALA A 139 -15.58 -11.09 10.30
C ALA A 139 -14.33 -10.29 10.67
N LEU A 140 -13.13 -10.86 10.49
CA LEU A 140 -11.88 -10.16 10.75
C LEU A 140 -11.65 -9.00 9.79
N GLN A 141 -11.96 -9.17 8.50
CA GLN A 141 -11.84 -8.10 7.51
C GLN A 141 -12.74 -6.92 7.86
N HIS A 142 -13.99 -7.19 8.24
CA HIS A 142 -14.93 -6.17 8.70
C HIS A 142 -14.37 -5.39 9.90
N ARG A 143 -13.84 -6.10 10.92
CA ARG A 143 -13.22 -5.45 12.09
C ARG A 143 -12.05 -4.55 11.72
N TYR A 144 -11.17 -4.98 10.81
CA TYR A 144 -10.06 -4.15 10.36
C TYR A 144 -10.55 -2.91 9.60
N THR A 145 -11.58 -3.06 8.75
CA THR A 145 -12.16 -1.93 8.00
C THR A 145 -12.84 -0.91 8.92
N VAL A 146 -13.57 -1.35 9.95
CA VAL A 146 -14.25 -0.46 10.92
C VAL A 146 -13.25 0.24 11.83
N ASN A 147 -12.18 -0.46 12.25
CA ASN A 147 -11.18 0.11 13.13
C ASN A 147 -10.19 1.04 12.41
N ASP A 148 -10.15 1.02 11.08
CA ASP A 148 -9.24 1.86 10.29
C ASP A 148 -9.73 3.31 10.23
N LYS A 149 -9.05 4.18 10.97
CA LYS A 149 -9.27 5.64 11.02
C LYS A 149 -8.20 6.42 10.23
N SER A 150 -7.45 5.76 9.36
CA SER A 150 -6.37 6.43 8.62
C SER A 150 -6.92 7.39 7.57
N LYS A 151 -6.29 8.57 7.46
CA LYS A 151 -6.66 9.60 6.48
C LYS A 151 -6.62 9.08 5.03
N ILE A 152 -5.67 8.19 4.73
CA ILE A 152 -5.57 7.59 3.39
C ILE A 152 -6.79 6.73 3.06
N SER A 153 -7.27 5.92 4.00
CA SER A 153 -8.44 5.08 3.79
C SER A 153 -9.72 5.89 3.62
N ALA A 154 -9.83 7.02 4.32
CA ALA A 154 -10.92 7.98 4.10
C ALA A 154 -10.83 8.60 2.69
N TRP A 155 -9.65 9.08 2.29
CA TRP A 155 -9.40 9.64 0.96
C TRP A 155 -9.77 8.65 -0.15
N ILE A 156 -9.35 7.37 -0.04
CA ILE A 156 -9.71 6.33 -1.02
C ILE A 156 -11.21 6.09 -1.15
N LYS A 157 -11.94 6.12 -0.02
CA LYS A 157 -13.40 5.94 -0.03
C LYS A 157 -14.08 7.11 -0.73
N VAL A 158 -13.62 8.33 -0.48
CA VAL A 158 -14.12 9.55 -1.13
C VAL A 158 -13.87 9.50 -2.65
N HIS A 159 -12.68 9.05 -3.05
CA HIS A 159 -12.28 8.97 -4.46
C HIS A 159 -12.62 7.64 -5.15
N ASN A 160 -13.39 6.76 -4.50
CA ASN A 160 -13.81 5.45 -5.01
C ASN A 160 -12.69 4.62 -5.66
N MET A 161 -11.47 4.66 -5.10
CA MET A 161 -10.33 3.94 -5.70
C MET A 161 -10.40 2.45 -5.35
N ARG A 162 -10.19 1.56 -6.34
CA ARG A 162 -10.07 0.12 -6.05
C ARG A 162 -8.86 -0.18 -5.18
N ASN A 163 -8.90 -1.31 -4.49
CA ASN A 163 -7.82 -1.78 -3.61
C ASN A 163 -6.74 -2.61 -4.32
N THR A 164 -6.61 -2.50 -5.64
CA THR A 164 -5.74 -3.36 -6.45
C THR A 164 -4.39 -2.71 -6.76
N GLY A 165 -3.34 -3.52 -6.71
CA GLY A 165 -1.97 -3.12 -7.00
C GLY A 165 -1.58 -3.23 -8.47
N SER A 166 -2.42 -2.78 -9.40
CA SER A 166 -2.17 -2.87 -10.88
C SER A 166 -0.79 -2.32 -11.27
N TRP A 167 -0.30 -1.30 -10.54
CA TRP A 167 1.01 -0.71 -10.74
C TRP A 167 2.18 -1.69 -10.55
N MET A 168 2.03 -2.75 -9.75
CA MET A 168 3.08 -3.77 -9.57
C MET A 168 3.22 -4.66 -10.80
N ASP A 169 2.12 -4.98 -11.48
CA ASP A 169 2.14 -5.74 -12.72
C ASP A 169 2.66 -4.88 -13.88
N LEU A 170 2.32 -3.59 -13.88
CA LEU A 170 2.91 -2.61 -14.79
C LEU A 170 4.42 -2.49 -14.63
N GLN A 171 4.97 -2.58 -13.41
CA GLN A 171 6.43 -2.56 -13.19
C GLN A 171 7.15 -3.73 -13.85
N MET A 172 6.47 -4.88 -13.99
CA MET A 172 7.05 -6.03 -14.68
C MET A 172 7.04 -5.85 -16.20
N ARG A 173 5.98 -5.23 -16.74
CA ARG A 173 5.83 -4.97 -18.18
C ARG A 173 6.70 -3.82 -18.69
N HIS A 174 6.94 -2.81 -17.84
CA HIS A 174 7.68 -1.60 -18.20
C HIS A 174 8.75 -1.29 -17.13
N PRO A 175 9.90 -1.98 -17.17
CA PRO A 175 10.98 -1.79 -16.20
C PRO A 175 11.64 -0.41 -16.27
N ASP A 176 11.56 0.25 -17.42
CA ASP A 176 12.03 1.60 -17.72
C ASP A 176 11.34 2.67 -16.84
N ILE A 177 10.03 2.57 -16.67
CA ILE A 177 9.23 3.51 -15.85
C ILE A 177 9.03 3.05 -14.40
N LYS A 178 9.77 2.04 -13.97
CA LYS A 178 9.60 1.38 -12.66
C LYS A 178 9.57 2.34 -11.47
N LEU A 179 10.44 3.36 -11.48
CA LEU A 179 10.53 4.34 -10.40
C LEU A 179 9.25 5.17 -10.30
N GLY A 180 8.70 5.61 -11.44
CA GLY A 180 7.44 6.35 -11.48
C GLY A 180 6.27 5.51 -10.98
N LEU A 181 6.17 4.25 -11.44
CA LEU A 181 5.15 3.32 -10.95
C LEU A 181 5.28 3.02 -9.45
N GLN A 182 6.50 3.02 -8.90
CA GLN A 182 6.70 2.91 -7.45
C GLN A 182 6.16 4.13 -6.71
N ASP A 183 6.35 5.33 -7.28
CA ASP A 183 5.86 6.56 -6.69
C ASP A 183 4.32 6.65 -6.77
N ILE A 184 3.68 6.11 -7.81
CA ILE A 184 2.23 5.84 -7.85
C ILE A 184 1.81 4.90 -6.71
N GLY A 185 2.55 3.80 -6.51
CA GLY A 185 2.32 2.91 -5.37
C GLY A 185 2.37 3.66 -4.03
N LYS A 186 3.35 4.56 -3.85
CA LYS A 186 3.45 5.40 -2.64
C LYS A 186 2.29 6.38 -2.50
N ILE A 187 1.78 6.95 -3.59
CA ILE A 187 0.58 7.81 -3.59
C ILE A 187 -0.61 7.00 -3.08
N ARG A 188 -0.87 5.83 -3.67
CA ARG A 188 -1.97 4.93 -3.29
C ARG A 188 -1.86 4.44 -1.85
N MET A 189 -0.64 4.34 -1.31
CA MET A 189 -0.38 3.98 0.08
C MET A 189 -0.37 5.19 1.05
N GLY A 190 -0.53 6.43 0.56
CA GLY A 190 -0.47 7.65 1.37
C GLY A 190 0.93 8.00 1.89
N CYS A 191 1.95 7.47 1.22
CA CYS A 191 3.37 7.54 1.61
C CYS A 191 4.21 8.44 0.70
N TYR A 192 3.60 9.06 -0.31
CA TYR A 192 4.28 9.99 -1.20
C TYR A 192 4.58 11.31 -0.49
N TRP A 193 5.79 11.83 -0.68
CA TRP A 193 6.27 13.07 -0.08
C TRP A 193 6.09 14.22 -1.07
N THR A 194 5.01 14.98 -0.92
CA THR A 194 4.85 16.27 -1.59
C THR A 194 5.64 17.35 -0.86
N ALA A 195 5.96 18.48 -1.52
CA ALA A 195 6.62 19.60 -0.87
C ALA A 195 5.84 20.11 0.34
N GLN A 196 4.50 20.15 0.26
CA GLN A 196 3.69 20.54 1.41
C GLN A 196 3.96 19.62 2.63
N ARG A 197 4.05 18.31 2.42
CA ARG A 197 4.35 17.35 3.50
C ARG A 197 5.77 17.50 4.02
N LEU A 198 6.74 17.74 3.13
CA LEU A 198 8.13 17.99 3.51
C LEU A 198 8.27 19.28 4.34
N ALA A 199 7.54 20.33 3.97
CA ALA A 199 7.54 21.62 4.66
C ALA A 199 6.88 21.51 6.04
N LYS A 200 5.74 20.80 6.13
CA LYS A 200 5.09 20.46 7.42
C LYS A 200 5.98 19.61 8.33
N ALA A 201 6.84 18.77 7.74
CA ALA A 201 7.83 17.99 8.47
C ALA A 201 9.11 18.79 8.83
N GLY A 202 9.21 20.07 8.45
CA GLY A 202 10.37 20.91 8.71
C GLY A 202 11.63 20.54 7.90
N LEU A 203 11.48 19.76 6.83
CA LEU A 203 12.60 19.33 5.98
C LEU A 203 12.98 20.36 4.91
N ILE A 204 12.01 21.20 4.52
CA ILE A 204 12.18 22.30 3.56
C ILE A 204 11.54 23.58 4.14
N PRO A 205 11.81 24.77 3.57
CA PRO A 205 11.25 26.03 4.07
C PRO A 205 9.72 26.02 4.22
N LYS A 206 9.23 26.63 5.30
CA LYS A 206 7.79 26.68 5.64
C LYS A 206 6.93 27.38 4.58
N MET A 207 7.52 28.25 3.75
CA MET A 207 6.79 28.87 2.62
C MET A 207 6.14 27.84 1.70
N TYR A 208 6.70 26.64 1.57
CA TYR A 208 6.15 25.57 0.73
C TYR A 208 4.97 24.81 1.36
N ILE A 209 4.51 25.23 2.54
CA ILE A 209 3.23 24.77 3.11
C ILE A 209 2.06 25.32 2.28
N GLU A 210 2.21 26.52 1.73
CA GLU A 210 1.17 27.26 0.99
C GLU A 210 1.57 27.55 -0.45
N ARG A 211 2.86 27.40 -0.79
CA ARG A 211 3.39 27.68 -2.12
C ARG A 211 3.94 26.43 -2.80
N CYS A 212 3.73 26.32 -4.10
CA CYS A 212 4.29 25.24 -4.90
C CYS A 212 5.72 25.60 -5.32
N PRO A 213 6.73 24.74 -5.08
CA PRO A 213 8.12 25.01 -5.48
C PRO A 213 8.35 24.92 -6.99
N PHE A 214 7.43 24.31 -7.74
CA PHE A 214 7.59 24.05 -9.16
C PHE A 214 6.94 25.11 -10.04
N CYS A 215 5.73 25.53 -9.66
CA CYS A 215 4.95 26.50 -10.42
C CYS A 215 4.99 27.89 -9.77
N ASN A 216 5.57 28.04 -8.58
CA ASN A 216 5.67 29.31 -7.86
C ASN A 216 4.33 30.01 -7.55
N LYS A 217 3.18 29.37 -7.81
CA LYS A 217 1.85 29.87 -7.38
C LYS A 217 1.68 29.69 -5.88
N ASN A 218 0.86 30.56 -5.28
CA ASN A 218 0.44 30.51 -3.87
C ASN A 218 -0.62 29.42 -3.64
N THR A 219 -0.35 28.22 -4.17
CA THR A 219 -1.13 27.01 -3.91
C THR A 219 -0.18 25.92 -3.42
N PRO A 220 -0.54 25.14 -2.41
CA PRO A 220 0.30 24.07 -1.92
C PRO A 220 0.54 23.00 -2.98
N GLU A 221 1.73 22.40 -3.00
CA GLU A 221 1.96 21.21 -3.82
C GLU A 221 1.31 19.99 -3.15
N THR A 222 0.10 19.66 -3.61
CA THR A 222 -0.62 18.40 -3.31
C THR A 222 -0.51 17.43 -4.49
N ILE A 223 -1.00 16.20 -4.32
CA ILE A 223 -1.03 15.20 -5.39
C ILE A 223 -1.95 15.68 -6.52
N GLU A 224 -3.09 16.25 -6.16
CA GLU A 224 -4.07 16.83 -7.08
C GLU A 224 -3.47 18.01 -7.84
N HIS A 225 -2.79 18.91 -7.13
CA HIS A 225 -2.08 20.03 -7.75
C HIS A 225 -1.04 19.52 -8.75
N MET A 226 -0.19 18.57 -8.35
CA MET A 226 0.85 18.02 -9.21
C MET A 226 0.24 17.36 -10.47
N LEU A 227 -0.75 16.49 -10.30
CA LEU A 227 -1.29 15.66 -11.38
C LEU A 227 -2.28 16.38 -12.30
N ILE A 228 -2.94 17.44 -11.86
CA ILE A 228 -4.07 18.03 -12.60
C ILE A 228 -3.86 19.53 -12.86
N GLU A 229 -3.41 20.30 -11.87
CA GLU A 229 -3.51 21.77 -11.91
C GLU A 229 -2.17 22.48 -12.21
N CYS A 230 -1.05 21.87 -11.85
CA CYS A 230 0.24 22.54 -11.80
C CYS A 230 0.72 22.88 -13.22
N PHE A 231 0.82 24.16 -13.57
CA PHE A 231 1.15 24.58 -14.93
C PHE A 231 2.52 24.08 -15.40
N ARG A 232 3.47 23.86 -14.46
CA ARG A 232 4.81 23.40 -14.78
C ARG A 232 4.79 22.08 -15.56
N TRP A 233 3.74 21.29 -15.34
CA TRP A 233 3.58 19.99 -15.96
C TRP A 233 2.51 19.96 -17.06
N ASN A 234 2.02 21.13 -17.52
CA ASN A 234 1.04 21.21 -18.60
C ASN A 234 1.53 20.50 -19.86
N SER A 235 2.76 20.79 -20.32
CA SER A 235 3.31 20.18 -21.55
C SER A 235 3.26 18.66 -21.51
N ILE A 236 3.80 18.07 -20.43
CA ILE A 236 3.81 16.62 -20.24
C ILE A 236 2.38 16.08 -20.10
N ARG A 237 1.46 16.81 -19.46
CA ARG A 237 0.04 16.42 -19.43
C ARG A 237 -0.60 16.49 -20.81
N HIS A 238 -0.31 17.47 -21.64
CA HIS A 238 -0.85 17.49 -23.01
C HIS A 238 -0.34 16.29 -23.81
N GLU A 239 0.95 15.97 -23.72
CA GLU A 239 1.53 14.80 -24.38
C GLU A 239 0.91 13.48 -23.89
N THR A 240 0.64 13.36 -22.59
CA THR A 240 0.18 12.09 -21.97
C THR A 240 -1.33 11.92 -21.85
N THR A 241 -2.10 13.01 -21.68
CA THR A 241 -3.55 12.96 -21.45
C THR A 241 -4.38 13.13 -22.72
N VAL A 242 -3.88 13.83 -23.75
CA VAL A 242 -4.58 13.99 -25.04
C VAL A 242 -4.72 12.65 -25.78
N PHE A 243 -3.77 11.72 -25.60
CA PHE A 243 -3.82 10.40 -26.24
C PHE A 243 -4.57 9.32 -25.43
N ASN A 244 -4.72 9.46 -24.11
CA ASN A 244 -5.22 8.36 -23.27
C ASN A 244 -6.49 8.67 -22.45
N ILE A 245 -6.88 9.93 -22.23
CA ILE A 245 -8.12 10.26 -21.49
C ILE A 245 -8.82 11.49 -22.07
N PRO A 246 -9.63 11.34 -23.13
CA PRO A 246 -10.39 12.44 -23.72
C PRO A 246 -11.37 13.14 -22.75
N ARG A 247 -11.80 12.45 -21.67
CA ARG A 247 -12.85 12.93 -20.76
C ARG A 247 -12.40 13.96 -19.73
N LEU A 248 -11.15 13.92 -19.25
CA LEU A 248 -10.67 14.86 -18.22
C LEU A 248 -10.26 16.21 -18.80
N TYR A 249 -9.78 16.20 -20.04
CA TYR A 249 -9.34 17.41 -20.69
C TYR A 249 -10.53 18.34 -21.01
N ARG A 250 -11.68 17.75 -21.36
CA ARG A 250 -12.90 18.49 -21.69
C ARG A 250 -13.50 19.21 -20.48
N THR A 251 -13.40 18.67 -19.26
CA THR A 251 -13.93 19.32 -18.05
C THR A 251 -13.05 20.48 -17.56
N VAL A 252 -11.72 20.31 -17.58
CA VAL A 252 -10.78 21.37 -17.14
C VAL A 252 -10.78 22.57 -18.08
N THR A 253 -11.03 22.39 -19.39
CA THR A 253 -11.16 23.51 -20.33
C THR A 253 -12.50 24.26 -20.20
N ILE A 254 -13.56 23.62 -19.69
CA ILE A 254 -14.89 24.24 -19.54
C ILE A 254 -14.97 25.07 -18.25
N ASP A 255 -14.23 24.70 -17.20
CA ASP A 255 -14.19 25.41 -15.91
C ASP A 255 -13.51 26.78 -15.96
N GLN A 256 -12.84 27.14 -17.07
CA GLN A 256 -12.42 28.52 -17.29
C GLN A 256 -13.56 29.45 -17.72
N SER A 257 -14.77 28.93 -18.01
CA SER A 257 -15.90 29.74 -18.49
C SER A 257 -17.19 29.71 -17.66
N THR A 258 -17.54 28.70 -16.84
CA THR A 258 -18.84 28.76 -16.12
C THR A 258 -19.00 27.85 -14.89
N ASN A 259 -19.28 28.50 -13.75
CA ASN A 259 -20.08 28.15 -12.57
C ASN A 259 -20.10 26.71 -11.97
N ASN A 260 -19.73 26.65 -10.69
CA ASN A 260 -19.50 25.49 -9.81
C ASN A 260 -20.75 24.71 -9.35
N GLN A 261 -21.59 24.15 -10.24
CA GLN A 261 -22.75 23.36 -9.80
C GLN A 261 -22.96 21.97 -10.46
N ALA A 262 -22.17 21.55 -11.44
CA ALA A 262 -22.41 20.28 -12.16
C ALA A 262 -21.48 19.09 -11.80
N LEU A 263 -20.50 19.25 -10.91
CA LEU A 263 -19.43 18.25 -10.68
C LEU A 263 -19.83 17.00 -9.86
N ASN A 264 -21.09 16.86 -9.42
CA ASN A 264 -21.49 15.81 -8.48
C ASN A 264 -22.05 14.52 -9.11
N GLN A 265 -22.10 14.37 -10.44
CA GLN A 265 -22.80 13.21 -11.05
C GLN A 265 -22.00 12.29 -11.98
N GLU A 266 -20.77 12.60 -12.39
CA GLU A 266 -19.99 11.69 -13.25
C GLU A 266 -18.55 11.52 -12.75
N SER A 267 -18.38 10.62 -11.78
CA SER A 267 -17.06 10.26 -11.22
C SER A 267 -16.21 9.49 -12.24
N VAL A 268 -15.33 10.21 -12.94
CA VAL A 268 -14.26 9.62 -13.75
C VAL A 268 -13.33 8.83 -12.83
N LYS A 269 -13.08 7.55 -13.17
CA LYS A 269 -12.27 6.65 -12.36
C LYS A 269 -10.80 7.06 -12.43
N LEU A 270 -10.21 7.38 -11.28
CA LEU A 270 -8.76 7.65 -11.11
C LEU A 270 -7.85 6.52 -11.63
N GLU A 271 -8.39 5.35 -11.95
CA GLU A 271 -7.67 4.24 -12.57
C GLU A 271 -7.20 4.57 -13.98
N ASP A 272 -8.03 5.28 -14.74
CA ASP A 272 -7.69 5.71 -16.10
C ASP A 272 -6.56 6.75 -16.05
N VAL A 273 -6.54 7.62 -15.02
CA VAL A 273 -5.47 8.59 -14.73
C VAL A 273 -4.15 7.92 -14.38
N VAL A 274 -4.20 6.82 -13.63
CA VAL A 274 -3.00 6.07 -13.22
C VAL A 274 -2.36 5.34 -14.41
N GLU A 275 -3.17 4.86 -15.36
CA GLU A 275 -2.68 4.22 -16.59
C GLU A 275 -2.06 5.24 -17.56
N ALA A 276 -2.55 6.49 -17.56
CA ALA A 276 -2.05 7.59 -18.40
C ALA A 276 -0.84 8.37 -17.81
N THR A 277 -0.60 8.29 -16.49
CA THR A 277 0.50 9.02 -15.80
C THR A 277 1.86 8.33 -15.89
N LYS A 278 2.01 7.31 -16.74
CA LYS A 278 3.24 6.52 -16.93
C LYS A 278 4.45 7.38 -17.28
N GLU A 279 4.28 8.38 -18.15
CA GLU A 279 5.36 9.27 -18.59
C GLU A 279 5.53 10.51 -17.70
N PHE A 280 4.46 10.98 -17.04
CA PHE A 280 4.48 12.14 -16.14
C PHE A 280 5.49 11.99 -14.98
N PHE A 281 5.58 10.80 -14.40
CA PHE A 281 6.52 10.53 -13.30
C PHE A 281 7.96 10.28 -13.76
N VAL A 282 8.21 10.07 -15.06
CA VAL A 282 9.55 9.89 -15.63
C VAL A 282 10.26 11.24 -15.75
N THR A 283 9.56 12.26 -16.26
CA THR A 283 10.12 13.60 -16.54
C THR A 283 10.26 14.49 -15.29
N THR A 284 9.41 14.29 -14.29
CA THR A 284 9.42 15.03 -13.02
C THR A 284 10.66 14.77 -12.17
N LYS A 285 11.35 13.64 -12.38
CA LYS A 285 12.53 13.24 -11.59
C LYS A 285 13.87 13.56 -12.28
N SER A 286 13.93 13.52 -13.60
CA SER A 286 15.09 13.99 -14.37
C SER A 286 15.32 15.50 -14.20
N SER A 287 14.25 16.28 -14.05
CA SER A 287 14.33 17.73 -13.79
C SER A 287 14.68 18.10 -12.32
N LEU A 288 14.54 17.18 -11.37
CA LEU A 288 15.09 17.33 -10.00
C LEU A 288 16.62 17.13 -9.96
N HIS A 289 17.19 16.39 -10.91
CA HIS A 289 18.65 16.21 -11.04
C HIS A 289 19.33 17.34 -11.84
N GLN A 290 18.59 18.11 -12.64
CA GLN A 290 19.14 19.22 -13.43
C GLN A 290 19.11 20.57 -12.68
N ASN A 291 18.21 20.75 -11.70
CA ASN A 291 18.16 21.93 -10.84
C ASN A 291 18.98 21.76 -9.53
N GLU A 292 20.21 21.22 -9.65
CA GLU A 292 21.13 21.01 -8.52
C GLU A 292 21.74 22.32 -7.94
N GLY A 293 21.31 23.50 -8.43
CA GLY A 293 21.94 24.79 -8.15
C GLY A 293 21.49 25.59 -6.92
N SER A 294 20.35 25.32 -6.26
CA SER A 294 19.87 26.29 -5.23
C SER A 294 19.13 25.75 -4.00
N LEU A 295 18.90 24.44 -3.85
CA LEU A 295 18.44 23.89 -2.57
C LEU A 295 19.60 23.23 -1.85
N ASN A 296 19.74 23.50 -0.55
CA ASN A 296 20.71 22.87 0.34
C ASN A 296 20.33 21.38 0.58
N ILE A 297 20.43 20.60 -0.49
CA ILE A 297 20.02 19.20 -0.64
C ILE A 297 20.96 18.28 0.15
N LYS A 298 22.10 18.76 0.68
CA LYS A 298 22.98 17.92 1.51
C LYS A 298 22.29 17.43 2.81
N LYS A 299 21.37 18.21 3.38
CA LYS A 299 20.56 17.82 4.55
C LYS A 299 19.35 16.94 4.15
N ALA A 300 18.73 17.22 3.00
CA ALA A 300 17.65 16.40 2.43
C ALA A 300 18.16 15.04 1.90
N LYS A 301 19.39 14.97 1.40
CA LYS A 301 20.10 13.73 1.04
C LYS A 301 20.18 12.84 2.27
N ARG A 302 20.46 13.33 3.48
CA ARG A 302 20.46 12.49 4.70
C ARG A 302 19.12 11.84 5.05
N VAL A 303 18.00 12.48 4.68
CA VAL A 303 16.63 11.97 4.94
C VAL A 303 16.12 11.11 3.77
N LEU A 304 16.59 11.38 2.55
CA LEU A 304 16.36 10.54 1.36
C LEU A 304 17.39 9.38 1.22
N SER A 305 18.52 9.40 1.95
CA SER A 305 19.64 8.45 1.85
C SER A 305 19.58 7.29 2.84
N VAL A 306 18.40 6.90 3.32
CA VAL A 306 18.26 5.60 4.01
C VAL A 306 18.42 4.41 3.02
N HIS A 307 18.65 4.69 1.73
CA HIS A 307 19.04 3.72 0.69
C HIS A 307 20.30 4.23 -0.05
N ALA A 308 21.47 3.68 0.27
CA ALA A 308 22.79 4.02 -0.29
C ALA A 308 23.09 3.27 -1.63
N PRO A 309 24.29 3.39 -2.24
CA PRO A 309 24.77 4.49 -3.08
C PRO A 309 25.14 4.00 -4.51
N ILE A 310 25.15 4.89 -5.51
CA ILE A 310 25.87 4.65 -6.77
C ILE A 310 27.03 5.64 -6.81
N ARG A 311 28.26 5.13 -6.65
CA ARG A 311 29.49 5.78 -7.10
C ARG A 311 29.49 5.70 -8.62
N LEU A 312 29.55 6.84 -9.31
CA LEU A 312 30.05 6.89 -10.66
C LEU A 312 31.34 7.71 -10.66
N SER A 313 32.41 6.99 -11.01
CA SER A 313 33.76 7.47 -11.24
C SER A 313 33.75 8.45 -12.41
N ILE A 314 34.12 9.69 -12.16
CA ILE A 314 34.45 10.65 -13.21
C ILE A 314 35.85 10.29 -13.73
N ARG A 315 35.94 9.70 -14.93
CA ARG A 315 37.19 9.75 -15.70
C ARG A 315 37.23 11.12 -16.39
N LYS A 316 38.23 11.91 -16.02
CA LYS A 316 38.62 13.14 -16.72
C LYS A 316 39.31 12.77 -18.02
N THR A 317 38.87 13.38 -19.11
CA THR A 317 39.69 13.85 -20.22
C THR A 317 39.06 15.15 -20.67
#